data_AF-A0A240EJT6-F1
#
_entry.id   AF-A0A240EJT6-F1
#
_cell.length_a   1.000
_cell.length_b   1.000
_cell.length_c   1.000
_cell.angle_alpha   90.00
_cell.angle_beta   90.00
_cell.angle_gamma   90.00
#
_symmetry.space_group_name_H-M   'P 1'
#
loop_
_entity.id
_entity.type
_entity.pdbx_description
1 polymer ?
#
loop_
_entity_poly.entity_id
_entity_poly.type
_entity_poly.pdbx_seq_one_letter_code
_entity_poly.pdbx_strand_id
1 'polypeptide(L)'
;MWGGDGDYNIGKFAASNYWSIKDNLVLASKVTVQTSGGDVPFDEKPTLQMRGFNHGRYRNDNILQGQFEGRWTFLPRFGLVAFVGLGETAEAEQDILRQTTIVTKGVGVRWQPLEQKKMNIRVDVVRGPKESALYLSVGEAF
;
A
#
# COMPACT_ATOMS: atom_id res chain seq x y z
N MET A 1 0.88 19.99 13.68
CA MET A 1 2.21 20.46 14.13
C MET A 1 2.41 21.83 13.51
N TRP A 2 2.95 22.80 14.24
CA TRP A 2 3.24 24.14 13.71
C TRP A 2 4.71 24.19 13.26
N GLY A 3 4.96 24.61 12.02
CA GLY A 3 6.31 24.81 11.50
C GLY A 3 6.32 25.16 10.02
N GLY A 4 6.43 26.46 9.70
CA GLY A 4 6.71 26.97 8.34
C GLY A 4 5.64 27.92 7.83
N ASP A 5 5.97 29.22 7.74
CA ASP A 5 5.24 30.23 6.96
C ASP A 5 5.38 29.91 5.46
N GLY A 6 4.61 28.93 4.98
CA GLY A 6 4.45 28.64 3.58
C GLY A 6 2.98 28.40 3.29
N ASP A 7 2.40 29.15 2.34
CA ASP A 7 1.11 28.81 1.77
C ASP A 7 1.29 27.56 0.90
N TYR A 8 1.28 26.38 1.54
CA TYR A 8 1.28 25.10 0.84
C TYR A 8 0.04 24.29 1.18
N ASN A 9 -0.41 23.51 0.21
CA ASN A 9 -1.57 22.65 0.34
C ASN A 9 -1.19 21.21 0.02
N ILE A 10 -1.70 20.26 0.81
CA ILE A 10 -1.56 18.83 0.54
C ILE A 10 -2.95 18.24 0.39
N GLY A 11 -3.25 17.73 -0.79
CA GLY A 11 -4.46 16.99 -1.10
C GLY A 11 -4.20 15.49 -1.03
N LYS A 12 -5.12 14.74 -0.40
CA LYS A 12 -5.10 13.28 -0.40
C LYS A 12 -6.48 12.72 -0.64
N PHE A 13 -6.60 11.88 -1.65
CA PHE A 13 -7.79 11.13 -1.97
C PHE A 13 -7.49 9.63 -1.95
N ALA A 14 -8.38 8.84 -1.36
CA ALA A 14 -8.26 7.38 -1.40
C ALA A 14 -9.64 6.75 -1.56
N ALA A 15 -9.73 5.80 -2.49
CA ALA A 15 -10.92 4.99 -2.70
C ALA A 15 -10.53 3.51 -2.55
N SER A 16 -11.39 2.71 -1.92
CA SER A 16 -11.17 1.27 -1.74
C SER A 16 -12.45 0.50 -2.02
N ASN A 17 -12.32 -0.63 -2.67
CA ASN A 17 -13.42 -1.52 -3.01
C ASN A 17 -13.11 -2.94 -2.56
N TYR A 18 -14.16 -3.66 -2.18
CA TYR A 18 -14.08 -5.04 -1.70
C TYR A 18 -15.17 -5.87 -2.37
N TRP A 19 -14.78 -7.01 -2.91
CA TRP A 19 -15.67 -7.95 -3.57
C TRP A 19 -15.49 -9.34 -2.96
N SER A 20 -16.54 -9.83 -2.31
CA SER A 20 -16.62 -11.22 -1.87
C SER A 20 -17.11 -12.06 -3.05
N ILE A 21 -16.16 -12.67 -3.78
CA ILE A 21 -16.47 -13.50 -4.94
C ILE A 21 -17.05 -14.85 -4.50
N LYS A 22 -16.57 -15.36 -3.37
CA LYS A 22 -17.06 -16.55 -2.69
C LYS A 22 -16.93 -16.35 -1.17
N ASP A 23 -17.55 -17.21 -0.38
CA ASP A 23 -17.44 -17.18 1.09
C ASP A 23 -15.99 -17.25 1.58
N ASN A 24 -15.10 -17.84 0.77
CA ASN A 24 -13.69 -17.99 1.08
C ASN A 24 -12.75 -17.10 0.24
N LEU A 25 -13.25 -16.30 -0.71
CA LEU A 25 -12.42 -15.52 -1.61
C LEU A 25 -12.87 -14.06 -1.66
N VAL A 26 -11.99 -13.17 -1.23
CA VAL A 26 -12.20 -11.72 -1.23
C VAL A 26 -11.15 -11.08 -2.12
N LEU A 27 -11.60 -10.27 -3.06
CA LEU A 27 -10.76 -9.35 -3.83
C LEU A 27 -10.93 -7.95 -3.26
N ALA A 28 -9.84 -7.21 -3.17
CA ALA A 28 -9.84 -5.83 -2.73
C ALA A 28 -9.00 -5.00 -3.71
N SER A 29 -9.44 -3.78 -3.96
CA SER A 29 -8.61 -2.79 -4.64
C SER A 29 -8.61 -1.48 -3.88
N LYS A 30 -7.53 -0.73 -4.02
CA LYS A 30 -7.38 0.61 -3.45
C LYS A 30 -6.66 1.50 -4.44
N VAL A 31 -7.20 2.69 -4.66
CA VAL A 31 -6.54 3.77 -5.39
C VAL A 31 -6.27 4.89 -4.42
N THR A 32 -5.10 5.52 -4.50
CA THR A 32 -4.77 6.70 -3.72
C THR A 32 -4.08 7.71 -4.61
N VAL A 33 -4.51 8.95 -4.50
CA VAL A 33 -3.94 10.11 -5.18
C VAL A 33 -3.51 11.08 -4.10
N GLN A 34 -2.29 11.60 -4.21
CA GLN A 34 -1.80 12.69 -3.37
C GLN A 34 -1.22 13.76 -4.28
N THR A 35 -1.56 15.01 -4.02
CA THR A 35 -1.06 16.19 -4.73
C THR A 35 -0.61 17.21 -3.69
N SER A 36 0.40 17.98 -3.99
CA SER A 36 0.81 19.11 -3.17
C SER A 36 1.21 20.30 -4.02
N GLY A 37 0.87 21.49 -3.56
CA GLY A 37 1.18 22.76 -4.22
C GLY A 37 1.78 23.75 -3.24
N GLY A 38 2.56 24.71 -3.76
CA GLY A 38 3.32 25.67 -2.97
C GLY A 38 4.68 25.13 -2.50
N ASP A 39 5.31 25.82 -1.56
CA ASP A 39 6.65 25.52 -1.05
C ASP A 39 6.61 24.43 0.03
N VAL A 40 6.18 23.22 -0.35
CA VAL A 40 6.03 22.07 0.56
C VAL A 40 7.42 21.57 1.00
N PRO A 41 7.71 21.53 2.32
CA PRO A 41 8.94 20.95 2.84
C PRO A 41 9.14 19.50 2.36
N PHE A 42 10.38 19.11 2.06
CA PHE A 42 10.70 17.79 1.48
C PHE A 42 10.22 16.59 2.34
N ASP A 43 10.18 16.76 3.65
CA ASP A 43 9.70 15.79 4.62
C ASP A 43 8.17 15.66 4.66
N GLU A 44 7.45 16.69 4.22
CA GLU A 44 6.00 16.73 4.11
C GLU A 44 5.48 16.39 2.70
N LYS A 45 6.38 16.34 1.70
CA LYS A 45 5.99 15.98 0.33
C LYS A 45 5.26 14.63 0.26
N PRO A 46 4.24 14.53 -0.59
CA PRO A 46 3.56 13.27 -0.87
C PRO A 46 4.54 12.13 -1.13
N THR A 47 4.30 11.02 -0.45
CA THR A 47 5.18 9.85 -0.47
C THR A 47 4.40 8.65 -1.00
N LEU A 48 5.01 7.90 -1.92
CA LEU A 48 4.46 6.65 -2.42
C LEU A 48 4.51 5.57 -1.33
N GLN A 49 3.36 4.99 -1.00
CA GLN A 49 3.22 4.04 0.10
C GLN A 49 2.76 2.68 -0.43
N MET A 50 3.74 1.87 -0.84
CA MET A 50 3.53 0.49 -1.27
C MET A 50 4.53 -0.45 -0.59
N ARG A 51 4.07 -1.67 -0.27
CA ARG A 51 4.89 -2.72 0.32
C ARG A 51 6.03 -3.11 -0.64
N GLY A 52 7.18 -3.50 -0.09
CA GLY A 52 8.30 -4.05 -0.87
C GLY A 52 9.46 -3.10 -1.13
N PHE A 53 9.42 -1.87 -0.60
CA PHE A 53 10.55 -0.93 -0.59
C PHE A 53 10.41 0.08 0.57
N ASN A 54 11.47 0.82 0.87
CA ASN A 54 11.43 1.89 1.86
C ASN A 54 10.61 3.08 1.33
N HIS A 55 9.48 3.40 1.98
CA HIS A 55 8.56 4.44 1.55
C HIS A 55 9.23 5.81 1.34
N GLY A 56 10.28 6.17 2.10
CA GLY A 56 10.98 7.45 1.93
C GLY A 56 11.72 7.62 0.60
N ARG A 57 11.82 6.55 -0.21
CA ARG A 57 12.55 6.56 -1.48
C ARG A 57 11.85 7.34 -2.60
N TYR A 58 10.52 7.37 -2.59
CA TYR A 58 9.73 7.92 -3.70
C TYR A 58 8.80 8.99 -3.14
N ARG A 59 9.30 10.23 -3.19
CA ARG A 59 8.59 11.44 -2.76
C ARG A 59 8.54 12.43 -3.89
N ASN A 60 7.37 12.98 -4.13
CA ASN A 60 7.18 13.99 -5.16
C ASN A 60 5.91 14.80 -4.88
N ASP A 61 5.65 15.83 -5.66
CA ASP A 61 4.49 16.69 -5.48
C ASP A 61 3.19 15.96 -5.83
N ASN A 62 3.26 15.01 -6.77
CA ASN A 62 2.12 14.23 -7.21
C ASN A 62 2.41 12.73 -7.16
N ILE A 63 1.49 11.98 -6.53
CA ILE A 63 1.56 10.53 -6.36
C ILE A 63 0.23 9.92 -6.80
N LEU A 64 0.31 8.92 -7.67
CA LEU A 64 -0.81 8.05 -8.02
C LEU A 64 -0.40 6.64 -7.65
N GLN A 65 -1.23 5.94 -6.90
CA GLN A 65 -0.99 4.54 -6.58
C GLN A 65 -2.28 3.71 -6.67
N GLY A 66 -2.14 2.52 -7.25
CA GLY A 66 -3.16 1.48 -7.28
C GLY A 66 -2.64 0.23 -6.58
N GLN A 67 -3.48 -0.40 -5.78
CA GLN A 67 -3.19 -1.68 -5.15
C GLN A 67 -4.34 -2.64 -5.38
N PHE A 68 -4.01 -3.88 -5.70
CA PHE A 68 -4.95 -4.98 -5.84
C PHE A 68 -4.49 -6.11 -4.93
N GLU A 69 -5.42 -6.68 -4.17
CA GLU A 69 -5.16 -7.77 -3.23
C GLU A 69 -6.24 -8.83 -3.35
N GLY A 70 -5.82 -10.09 -3.49
CA GLY A 70 -6.68 -11.26 -3.42
C GLY A 70 -6.40 -12.03 -2.14
N ARG A 71 -7.46 -12.37 -1.40
CA ARG A 71 -7.39 -13.10 -0.13
C ARG A 71 -8.23 -14.36 -0.24
N TRP A 72 -7.60 -15.52 -0.08
CA TRP A 72 -8.27 -16.80 -0.19
C TRP A 72 -8.10 -17.60 1.11
N THR A 73 -9.20 -17.96 1.75
CA THR A 73 -9.24 -18.78 2.96
C THR A 73 -9.56 -20.23 2.59
N PHE A 74 -8.53 -21.03 2.32
CA PHE A 74 -8.74 -22.40 1.84
C PHE A 74 -9.05 -23.39 2.99
N LEU A 75 -8.68 -23.06 4.22
CA LEU A 75 -9.05 -23.79 5.44
C LEU A 75 -9.49 -22.80 6.52
N PRO A 76 -10.29 -23.21 7.53
CA PRO A 76 -10.78 -22.30 8.58
C PRO A 76 -9.69 -21.49 9.30
N ARG A 77 -8.45 -22.01 9.31
CA ARG A 77 -7.29 -21.41 9.98
C ARG A 77 -6.17 -21.00 9.03
N PHE A 78 -6.30 -21.28 7.73
CA PHE A 78 -5.26 -21.00 6.76
C PHE A 78 -5.80 -20.21 5.58
N GLY A 79 -5.07 -19.15 5.24
CA GLY A 79 -5.35 -18.34 4.07
C GLY A 79 -4.09 -18.01 3.30
N LEU A 80 -4.28 -17.68 2.04
CA LEU A 80 -3.29 -17.09 1.16
C LEU A 80 -3.69 -15.67 0.82
N VAL A 81 -2.69 -14.83 0.63
CA VAL A 81 -2.85 -13.48 0.09
C VAL A 81 -1.89 -13.33 -1.07
N ALA A 82 -2.37 -12.73 -2.15
CA ALA A 82 -1.52 -12.22 -3.22
C ALA A 82 -1.87 -10.75 -3.44
N PHE A 83 -0.88 -9.91 -3.68
CA PHE A 83 -1.12 -8.51 -3.96
C PHE A 83 -0.14 -7.96 -4.98
N VAL A 84 -0.58 -6.91 -5.67
CA VAL A 84 0.23 -6.12 -6.60
C VAL A 84 -0.06 -4.64 -6.34
N GLY A 85 0.99 -3.84 -6.33
CA GLY A 85 0.96 -2.39 -6.24
C GLY A 85 1.59 -1.77 -7.48
N LEU A 86 0.97 -0.71 -7.98
CA LEU A 86 1.45 0.12 -9.08
C LEU A 86 1.47 1.55 -8.56
N GLY A 87 2.53 2.30 -8.85
CA GLY A 87 2.68 3.66 -8.38
C GLY A 87 3.48 4.53 -9.32
N GLU A 88 3.10 5.78 -9.44
CA GLU A 88 3.76 6.80 -10.24
C GLU A 88 3.95 8.05 -9.40
N THR A 89 5.06 8.75 -9.62
CA THR A 89 5.43 9.96 -8.88
C THR A 89 5.91 11.02 -9.85
N ALA A 90 5.38 12.23 -9.81
CA ALA A 90 5.78 13.32 -10.68
C ALA A 90 5.80 14.67 -9.94
N GLU A 91 6.60 15.60 -10.44
CA GLU A 91 6.58 16.99 -9.98
C GLU A 91 5.33 17.69 -10.54
N ALA A 92 5.10 17.59 -11.86
CA ALA A 92 3.91 18.14 -12.51
C ALA A 92 2.78 17.11 -12.62
N GLU A 93 1.55 17.51 -12.28
CA GLU A 93 0.34 16.66 -12.36
C GLU A 93 0.14 16.05 -13.75
N GLN A 94 0.34 16.84 -14.80
CA GLN A 94 0.17 16.42 -16.20
C GLN A 94 1.13 15.32 -16.67
N ASP A 95 2.24 15.14 -15.96
CA ASP A 95 3.28 14.18 -16.34
C ASP A 95 3.20 12.89 -15.56
N ILE A 96 2.28 12.76 -14.59
CA ILE A 96 2.21 11.60 -13.71
C ILE A 96 2.04 10.29 -14.49
N LEU A 97 1.16 10.27 -15.49
CA LEU A 97 0.88 9.11 -16.35
C LEU A 97 1.97 8.85 -17.41
N ARG A 98 2.99 9.70 -17.49
CA ARG A 98 4.13 9.55 -18.41
C ARG A 98 5.37 9.02 -17.71
N GLN A 99 5.34 8.90 -16.39
CA GLN A 99 6.47 8.42 -15.60
C GLN A 99 6.62 6.91 -15.67
N THR A 100 7.80 6.43 -15.28
CA THR A 100 8.03 4.99 -15.13
C THR A 100 7.21 4.46 -13.96
N THR A 101 6.30 3.52 -14.23
CA THR A 101 5.50 2.87 -13.20
C THR A 101 6.37 2.01 -12.26
N ILE A 102 6.28 2.31 -10.98
CA ILE A 102 6.88 1.55 -9.89
C ILE A 102 5.95 0.39 -9.56
N VAL A 103 6.45 -0.83 -9.71
CA VAL A 103 5.68 -2.05 -9.47
C VAL A 103 6.18 -2.78 -8.24
N THR A 104 5.25 -3.21 -7.39
CA THR A 104 5.52 -4.16 -6.31
C THR A 104 4.54 -5.31 -6.37
N LYS A 105 4.98 -6.51 -5.98
CA LYS A 105 4.10 -7.67 -5.91
C LYS A 105 4.53 -8.55 -4.75
N GLY A 106 3.57 -9.21 -4.14
CA GLY A 106 3.84 -10.08 -3.02
C GLY A 106 2.82 -11.18 -2.87
N VAL A 107 3.24 -12.21 -2.16
CA VAL A 107 2.40 -13.33 -1.75
C VAL A 107 2.65 -13.60 -0.29
N GLY A 108 1.64 -14.12 0.39
CA GLY A 108 1.76 -14.42 1.81
C GLY A 108 0.80 -15.47 2.28
N VAL A 109 1.16 -16.05 3.41
CA VAL A 109 0.40 -17.06 4.13
C VAL A 109 -0.13 -16.45 5.41
N ARG A 110 -1.37 -16.77 5.73
CA ARG A 110 -2.05 -16.36 6.96
C ARG A 110 -2.42 -17.60 7.73
N TRP A 111 -2.08 -17.61 9.00
CA TRP A 111 -2.41 -18.67 9.92
C TRP A 111 -3.03 -18.11 11.19
N GLN A 112 -4.15 -18.68 11.60
CA GLN A 112 -4.84 -18.37 12.83
C GLN A 112 -4.74 -19.57 13.80
N PRO A 113 -3.71 -19.63 14.66
CA PRO A 113 -3.51 -20.75 15.59
C PRO A 113 -4.62 -20.92 16.62
N LEU A 114 -5.14 -19.82 17.16
CA LEU A 114 -6.12 -19.82 18.24
C LEU A 114 -7.39 -19.11 17.78
N GLU A 115 -8.46 -19.88 17.57
CA GLU A 115 -9.78 -19.38 17.16
C GLU A 115 -10.36 -18.42 18.20
N GLN A 116 -10.15 -18.74 19.49
CA GLN A 116 -10.64 -17.97 20.63
C GLN A 116 -9.85 -16.66 20.89
N LYS A 117 -8.59 -16.57 20.45
CA LYS A 117 -7.73 -15.40 20.72
C LYS A 117 -7.51 -14.47 19.52
N LYS A 118 -8.19 -14.70 18.38
CA LYS A 118 -8.05 -13.91 17.13
C LYS A 118 -6.59 -13.56 16.76
N MET A 119 -5.63 -14.38 17.16
CA MET A 119 -4.22 -14.15 16.89
C MET A 119 -3.95 -14.56 15.45
N ASN A 120 -3.52 -13.60 14.63
CA ASN A 120 -3.27 -13.80 13.22
C ASN A 120 -1.78 -13.64 12.93
N ILE A 121 -1.14 -14.74 12.53
CA ILE A 121 0.23 -14.74 12.04
C ILE A 121 0.17 -14.61 10.52
N ARG A 122 0.94 -13.67 9.98
CA ARG A 122 1.10 -13.48 8.54
C ARG A 122 2.57 -13.44 8.19
N VAL A 123 2.92 -14.17 7.13
CA VAL A 123 4.24 -14.09 6.51
C VAL A 123 4.05 -13.70 5.05
N ASP A 124 4.55 -12.53 4.67
CA ASP A 124 4.47 -12.01 3.30
C ASP A 124 5.87 -11.89 2.71
N VAL A 125 6.07 -12.45 1.52
CA VAL A 125 7.25 -12.23 0.68
C VAL A 125 6.87 -11.24 -0.40
N VAL A 126 7.62 -10.14 -0.49
CA VAL A 126 7.31 -9.02 -1.36
C VAL A 126 8.52 -8.70 -2.22
N ARG A 127 8.31 -8.54 -3.52
CA ARG A 127 9.30 -8.08 -4.48
C ARG A 127 8.96 -6.65 -4.90
N GLY A 128 9.85 -5.72 -4.60
CA GLY A 128 9.82 -4.36 -5.12
C GLY A 128 10.71 -4.17 -6.35
N PRO A 129 10.93 -2.92 -6.76
CA PRO A 129 11.67 -2.60 -7.99
C PRO A 129 13.13 -3.06 -7.97
N LYS A 130 13.79 -3.00 -6.81
CA LYS A 130 15.22 -3.33 -6.67
C LYS A 130 15.49 -4.46 -5.67
N GLU A 131 14.62 -4.62 -4.70
CA GLU A 131 14.86 -5.49 -3.53
C GLU A 131 13.64 -6.36 -3.24
N SER A 132 13.87 -7.44 -2.51
CA SER A 132 12.81 -8.25 -1.91
C SER A 132 12.78 -7.98 -0.41
N ALA A 133 11.58 -8.00 0.17
CA ALA A 133 11.37 -7.86 1.61
C ALA A 133 10.54 -9.04 2.12
N LEU A 134 10.89 -9.54 3.29
CA LEU A 134 10.09 -10.49 4.05
C LEU A 134 9.43 -9.74 5.20
N TYR A 135 8.12 -9.85 5.32
CA TYR A 135 7.36 -9.26 6.42
C TYR A 135 6.75 -10.38 7.25
N LEU A 136 6.99 -10.33 8.56
CA LEU A 136 6.29 -11.12 9.56
C LEU A 136 5.39 -10.17 10.36
N SER A 137 4.09 -10.41 10.34
CA SER A 137 3.13 -9.69 11.16
C SER A 137 2.46 -10.65 12.12
N VAL A 138 2.47 -10.30 13.41
CA VAL A 138 1.69 -10.98 14.43
C VAL A 138 0.68 -9.97 14.94
N GLY A 139 -0.58 -10.14 14.56
CA GLY A 139 -1.68 -9.32 15.04
C GLY A 139 -2.36 -10.01 16.21
N GLU A 140 -2.22 -9.46 17.42
CA GLU A 140 -3.14 -9.73 18.51
C GLU A 140 -4.29 -8.72 18.38
N ALA A 141 -5.51 -9.21 18.13
CA ALA A 141 -6.69 -8.36 18.20
C ALA A 141 -7.11 -8.30 19.66
N PHE A 142 -6.89 -7.15 20.31
CA PHE A 142 -7.48 -6.84 21.61
C PHE A 142 -8.97 -6.52 21.46
#